data_AF-A0A6G0W1Y5-F1
#
_entry.id   AF-A0A6G0W1Y5-F1
#
_cell.length_a   1.000
_cell.length_b   1.000
_cell.length_c   1.000
_cell.angle_alpha   90.00
_cell.angle_beta   90.00
_cell.angle_gamma   90.00
#
_symmetry.space_group_name_H-M   'P 1'
#
loop_
_entity.id
_entity.type
_entity.pdbx_description
1 polymer ?
#
loop_
_entity_poly.entity_id
_entity_poly.type
_entity_poly.pdbx_seq_one_letter_code
_entity_poly.pdbx_strand_id
1 'polypeptide(L)'
;MSGIYNGLQAHIRPLYVPCAAHSLNLVGQNAAEATSEGTRFFYNTQMIYNFFSGSISHWEILEKCLDKTPDSLTIKNLCKTRWSSRYDVCKSLNVGYKEILQSLEKIYLDKNQRLATCHEARSIHKKINSLEFSFLLSMWSPILKRFDATSKTLQSENIDLSIVISLYRSLKDYIGNMRSSFHLFLENSQIRCGSEIFSWEISRTKKKNQRFISKI
;
A
#
# COMPACT_ATOMS: atom_id res chain seq x y z
N MET A 1 14.41 -27.41 24.99
CA MET A 1 15.19 -28.37 25.79
C MET A 1 14.27 -28.95 26.85
N SER A 2 13.97 -30.24 26.80
CA SER A 2 13.10 -30.94 27.76
C SER A 2 13.94 -31.95 28.54
N GLY A 3 14.12 -31.70 29.83
CA GLY A 3 14.81 -32.59 30.78
C GLY A 3 13.85 -33.11 31.85
N ILE A 4 14.32 -34.11 32.62
CA ILE A 4 13.56 -34.94 33.57
C ILE A 4 13.00 -34.16 34.78
N TYR A 5 13.60 -33.03 35.13
CA TYR A 5 13.07 -32.13 36.16
C TYR A 5 12.24 -31.04 35.49
N ASN A 6 11.05 -30.77 36.04
CA ASN A 6 10.30 -29.55 35.75
C ASN A 6 11.23 -28.36 35.99
N GLY A 7 11.85 -27.84 34.93
CA GLY A 7 12.87 -26.79 35.01
C GLY A 7 12.33 -25.54 35.70
N LEU A 8 13.21 -24.59 36.03
CA LEU A 8 12.83 -23.33 36.69
C LEU A 8 11.62 -22.63 36.03
N GLN A 9 11.44 -22.82 34.71
CA GLN A 9 10.31 -22.37 33.89
C GLN A 9 8.94 -22.93 34.30
N ALA A 10 8.87 -24.06 35.01
CA ALA A 10 7.65 -24.64 35.58
C ALA A 10 7.26 -24.01 36.93
N HIS A 11 8.24 -23.47 37.67
CA HIS A 11 8.05 -22.86 39.00
C HIS A 11 7.96 -21.33 38.94
N ILE A 12 8.56 -20.72 37.93
CA ILE A 12 8.40 -19.32 37.58
C ILE A 12 7.61 -19.31 36.28
N ARG A 13 6.29 -19.09 36.35
CA ARG A 13 5.53 -18.65 35.18
C ARG A 13 5.70 -17.13 35.10
N PRO A 14 6.66 -16.61 34.32
CA PRO A 14 6.75 -15.17 34.15
C PRO A 14 5.42 -14.67 33.59
N LEU A 15 4.91 -13.57 34.14
CA LEU A 15 3.79 -12.86 33.55
C LEU A 15 4.24 -12.38 32.16
N TYR A 16 3.79 -13.08 31.12
CA TYR A 16 4.05 -12.68 29.75
C TYR A 16 3.02 -11.66 29.32
N VAL A 17 3.45 -10.41 29.14
CA VAL A 17 2.62 -9.35 28.58
C VAL A 17 2.97 -9.20 27.10
N PRO A 18 2.01 -9.41 26.17
CA PRO A 18 2.27 -9.21 24.75
C PRO A 18 2.68 -7.76 24.45
N CYS A 19 3.69 -7.59 23.59
CA CYS A 19 4.13 -6.27 23.17
C CYS A 19 3.03 -5.58 22.34
N ALA A 20 2.55 -4.42 22.81
CA ALA A 20 1.51 -3.65 22.14
C ALA A 20 1.90 -3.28 20.70
N ALA A 21 3.11 -2.77 20.48
CA ALA A 21 3.58 -2.44 19.13
C ALA A 21 3.60 -3.67 18.19
N HIS A 22 3.94 -4.85 18.71
CA HIS A 22 3.91 -6.09 17.94
C HIS A 22 2.47 -6.52 17.61
N SER A 23 1.56 -6.48 18.60
CA SER A 23 0.14 -6.76 18.38
C SER A 23 -0.47 -5.83 17.35
N LEU A 24 -0.15 -4.53 17.40
CA LEU A 24 -0.62 -3.57 16.42
C LEU A 24 -0.12 -3.93 15.02
N ASN A 25 1.17 -4.23 14.86
CA ASN A 25 1.74 -4.65 13.56
C ASN A 25 1.00 -5.86 12.98
N LEU A 26 0.70 -6.87 13.80
CA LEU A 26 -0.04 -8.06 13.36
C LEU A 26 -1.47 -7.72 12.91
N VAL A 27 -2.18 -6.84 13.63
CA VAL A 27 -3.50 -6.36 13.23
C VAL A 27 -3.44 -5.65 11.87
N GLY A 28 -2.45 -4.78 11.67
CA GLY A 28 -2.27 -4.07 10.41
C GLY A 28 -2.01 -5.01 9.24
N GLN A 29 -1.13 -6.01 9.42
CA GLN A 29 -0.82 -7.02 8.42
C GLN A 29 -2.08 -7.83 8.05
N ASN A 30 -2.74 -8.41 9.05
CA ASN A 30 -3.92 -9.22 8.85
C ASN A 30 -5.05 -8.42 8.17
N ALA A 31 -5.23 -7.15 8.53
CA ALA A 31 -6.27 -6.30 7.93
C ALA A 31 -6.04 -6.02 6.44
N ALA A 32 -4.79 -5.80 6.02
CA ALA A 32 -4.48 -5.58 4.61
C ALA A 32 -4.56 -6.86 3.78
N GLU A 33 -4.19 -8.00 4.37
CA GLU A 33 -4.23 -9.32 3.73
C GLU A 33 -5.62 -9.97 3.76
N ALA A 34 -6.56 -9.41 4.54
CA ALA A 34 -7.94 -9.91 4.63
C ALA A 34 -8.75 -9.77 3.34
N THR A 35 -8.30 -8.95 2.38
CA THR A 35 -8.99 -8.74 1.10
C THR A 35 -8.04 -8.91 -0.07
N SER A 36 -8.60 -9.33 -1.21
CA SER A 36 -7.84 -9.47 -2.45
C SER A 36 -7.32 -8.12 -2.95
N GLU A 37 -8.10 -7.06 -2.73
CA GLU A 37 -7.84 -5.68 -3.12
C GLU A 37 -6.70 -5.09 -2.30
N GLY A 38 -6.73 -5.27 -0.97
CA GLY A 38 -5.64 -4.84 -0.08
C GLY A 38 -4.33 -5.56 -0.39
N THR A 39 -4.39 -6.89 -0.55
CA THR A 39 -3.22 -7.70 -0.93
C THR A 39 -2.65 -7.24 -2.28
N ARG A 40 -3.51 -7.09 -3.29
CA ARG A 40 -3.12 -6.65 -4.64
C ARG A 40 -2.53 -5.24 -4.63
N PHE A 41 -3.06 -4.34 -3.81
CA PHE A 41 -2.51 -2.99 -3.67
C PHE A 41 -1.06 -3.02 -3.20
N PHE A 42 -0.77 -3.68 -2.07
CA PHE A 42 0.61 -3.73 -1.58
C PHE A 42 1.53 -4.52 -2.51
N TYR A 43 1.05 -5.58 -3.15
CA TYR A 43 1.78 -6.27 -4.21
C TYR A 43 2.17 -5.31 -5.35
N ASN A 44 1.21 -4.48 -5.82
CA ASN A 44 1.47 -3.49 -6.84
C ASN A 44 2.50 -2.44 -6.37
N THR A 45 2.42 -1.97 -5.11
CA THR A 45 3.43 -1.04 -4.58
C THR A 45 4.85 -1.62 -4.60
N GLN A 46 5.00 -2.91 -4.26
CA GLN A 46 6.28 -3.61 -4.32
C GLN A 46 6.78 -3.80 -5.76
N MET A 47 5.87 -4.11 -6.67
CA MET A 47 6.17 -4.27 -8.10
C MET A 47 6.77 -2.97 -8.68
N ILE A 48 6.26 -1.80 -8.27
CA ILE A 48 6.82 -0.50 -8.65
C ILE A 48 8.27 -0.39 -8.17
N TYR A 49 8.50 -0.64 -6.88
CA TYR A 49 9.83 -0.58 -6.30
C TYR A 49 10.81 -1.52 -7.02
N ASN A 50 10.45 -2.80 -7.16
CA ASN A 50 11.28 -3.81 -7.80
C ASN A 50 11.66 -3.44 -9.24
N PHE A 51 10.72 -2.88 -10.00
CA PHE A 51 10.95 -2.51 -11.39
C PHE A 51 12.01 -1.41 -11.54
N PHE A 52 11.93 -0.37 -10.70
CA PHE A 52 12.91 0.72 -10.72
C PHE A 52 14.22 0.32 -10.06
N SER A 53 14.20 -0.33 -8.90
CA SER A 53 15.41 -0.74 -8.19
C SER A 53 16.18 -1.86 -8.89
N GLY A 54 15.52 -2.59 -9.80
CA GLY A 54 16.13 -3.66 -10.58
C GLY A 54 17.06 -3.19 -11.70
N SER A 55 17.10 -1.89 -12.00
CA SER A 55 17.96 -1.33 -13.04
C SER A 55 18.41 0.09 -12.71
N ILE A 56 19.74 0.32 -12.74
CA ILE A 56 20.33 1.65 -12.53
C ILE A 56 19.73 2.67 -13.51
N SER A 57 19.56 2.29 -14.79
CA SER A 57 19.01 3.19 -15.80
C SER A 57 17.55 3.57 -15.53
N HIS A 58 16.73 2.63 -15.01
CA HIS A 58 15.35 2.94 -14.65
C HIS A 58 15.30 3.87 -13.44
N TRP A 59 16.18 3.63 -12.46
CA TRP A 59 16.29 4.44 -11.27
C TRP A 59 16.70 5.89 -11.59
N GLU A 60 17.69 6.08 -12.45
CA GLU A 60 18.10 7.42 -12.92
C GLU A 60 16.98 8.17 -13.64
N ILE A 61 16.17 7.46 -14.44
CA ILE A 61 15.00 8.06 -15.10
C ILE A 61 13.97 8.51 -14.06
N LEU A 62 13.74 7.69 -13.02
CA LEU A 62 12.83 8.02 -11.93
C LEU A 62 13.31 9.24 -11.14
N GLU A 63 14.58 9.28 -10.72
CA GLU A 63 15.16 10.40 -9.98
C GLU A 63 15.04 11.70 -10.78
N LYS A 64 15.42 11.69 -12.07
CA LYS A 64 15.27 12.85 -12.96
C LYS A 64 13.83 13.35 -13.10
N CYS A 65 12.83 12.49 -12.92
CA CYS A 65 11.43 12.91 -12.91
C CYS A 65 11.03 13.46 -11.54
N LEU A 66 11.42 12.79 -10.45
CA LEU A 66 11.12 13.19 -9.08
C LEU A 66 11.73 14.55 -8.73
N ASP A 67 12.96 14.83 -9.18
CA ASP A 67 13.69 16.08 -8.91
C ASP A 67 12.99 17.34 -9.47
N LYS A 68 12.01 17.16 -10.37
CA LYS A 68 11.23 18.27 -10.93
C LYS A 68 10.15 18.79 -9.98
N THR A 69 9.82 18.01 -8.96
CA THR A 69 8.73 18.32 -8.04
C THR A 69 9.30 18.51 -6.63
N PRO A 70 9.16 19.71 -6.04
CA PRO A 70 9.55 19.95 -4.65
C PRO A 70 8.89 18.94 -3.71
N ASP A 71 9.63 18.52 -2.68
CA ASP A 71 9.20 17.53 -1.68
C ASP A 71 8.99 16.10 -2.19
N SER A 72 9.31 15.81 -3.46
CA SER A 72 9.34 14.45 -3.97
C SER A 72 10.17 13.52 -3.09
N LEU A 73 9.62 12.35 -2.82
CA LEU A 73 10.28 11.32 -2.04
C LEU A 73 10.64 10.16 -2.95
N THR A 74 11.86 9.66 -2.80
CA THR A 74 12.26 8.38 -3.40
C THR A 74 11.32 7.27 -2.98
N ILE A 75 10.91 6.43 -3.94
CA ILE A 75 10.06 5.28 -3.68
C ILE A 75 10.70 4.33 -2.66
N LYS A 76 9.88 3.69 -1.82
CA LYS A 76 10.34 2.85 -0.71
C LYS A 76 10.00 1.38 -0.93
N ASN A 77 10.89 0.51 -0.46
CA ASN A 77 10.67 -0.93 -0.40
C ASN A 77 9.70 -1.27 0.75
N LEU A 78 8.85 -2.28 0.59
CA LEU A 78 8.06 -2.78 1.72
C LEU A 78 8.95 -3.52 2.71
N CYS A 79 8.93 -3.08 3.97
CA CYS A 79 9.53 -3.86 5.03
C CYS A 79 8.65 -5.06 5.37
N LYS A 80 9.25 -6.26 5.38
CA LYS A 80 8.57 -7.50 5.76
C LYS A 80 8.27 -7.57 7.26
N THR A 81 9.12 -6.98 8.10
CA THR A 81 9.04 -7.11 9.57
C THR A 81 8.36 -5.93 10.26
N ARG A 82 8.45 -4.72 9.71
CA ARG A 82 7.86 -3.51 10.29
C ARG A 82 6.70 -3.02 9.44
N TRP A 83 5.48 -3.42 9.81
CA TRP A 83 4.26 -3.11 9.06
C TRP A 83 4.05 -1.59 8.89
N SER A 84 4.35 -0.79 9.91
CA SER A 84 4.17 0.68 9.90
C SER A 84 4.95 1.39 8.78
N SER A 85 6.07 0.83 8.29
CA SER A 85 6.87 1.38 7.18
C SER A 85 6.11 1.53 5.87
N ARG A 86 4.97 0.86 5.72
CA ARG A 86 4.05 1.04 4.59
C ARG A 86 3.53 2.47 4.45
N TYR A 87 3.55 3.25 5.54
CA TYR A 87 3.28 4.67 5.47
C TYR A 87 4.26 5.39 4.54
N ASP A 88 5.57 5.13 4.64
CA ASP A 88 6.57 5.80 3.80
C ASP A 88 6.44 5.37 2.31
N VAL A 89 6.02 4.13 2.07
CA VAL A 89 5.67 3.66 0.71
C VAL A 89 4.48 4.44 0.18
N CYS A 90 3.37 4.51 0.90
CA CYS A 90 2.21 5.27 0.44
C CYS A 90 2.51 6.76 0.30
N LYS A 91 3.28 7.33 1.22
CA LYS A 91 3.68 8.74 1.19
C LYS A 91 4.50 9.05 -0.07
N SER A 92 5.53 8.26 -0.37
CA SER A 92 6.34 8.45 -1.58
C SER A 92 5.55 8.28 -2.87
N LEU A 93 4.68 7.27 -2.95
CA LEU A 93 3.82 7.06 -4.11
C LEU A 93 2.77 8.16 -4.29
N ASN A 94 2.23 8.70 -3.19
CA ASN A 94 1.22 9.74 -3.24
C ASN A 94 1.81 11.09 -3.69
N VAL A 95 2.99 11.43 -3.19
CA VAL A 95 3.70 12.67 -3.58
C VAL A 95 4.25 12.57 -5.01
N GLY A 96 4.95 11.49 -5.35
CA GLY A 96 5.58 11.30 -6.67
C GLY A 96 4.67 10.66 -7.73
N TYR A 97 3.35 10.65 -7.55
CA TYR A 97 2.42 9.85 -8.36
C TYR A 97 2.56 10.14 -9.87
N LYS A 98 2.61 11.43 -10.24
CA LYS A 98 2.69 11.85 -11.65
C LYS A 98 4.06 11.53 -12.24
N GLU A 99 5.11 11.74 -11.47
CA GLU A 99 6.51 11.55 -11.83
C GLU A 99 6.80 10.06 -12.05
N ILE A 100 6.23 9.18 -11.23
CA ILE A 100 6.31 7.73 -11.41
C ILE A 100 5.66 7.30 -12.72
N LEU A 101 4.45 7.81 -13.02
CA LEU A 101 3.77 7.53 -14.30
C LEU A 101 4.59 8.03 -15.49
N GLN A 102 5.09 9.26 -15.44
CA GLN A 102 5.96 9.83 -16.48
C GLN A 102 7.24 9.02 -16.68
N SER A 103 7.82 8.50 -15.60
CA SER A 103 9.03 7.67 -15.66
C SER A 103 8.77 6.35 -16.37
N LEU A 104 7.66 5.67 -16.02
CA LEU A 104 7.24 4.44 -16.71
C LEU A 104 6.91 4.70 -18.17
N GLU A 105 6.28 5.83 -18.49
CA GLU A 105 5.98 6.25 -19.85
C GLU A 105 7.24 6.45 -20.71
N LYS A 106 8.22 7.18 -20.19
CA LYS A 106 9.52 7.31 -20.84
C LYS A 106 10.16 5.95 -21.14
N ILE A 107 10.10 5.02 -20.18
CA ILE A 107 10.70 3.69 -20.34
C ILE A 107 9.94 2.87 -21.40
N TYR A 108 8.61 2.82 -21.38
CA TYR A 108 7.88 2.00 -22.34
C TYR A 108 7.81 2.58 -23.76
N LEU A 109 8.09 3.88 -23.93
CA LEU A 109 8.17 4.54 -25.23
C LEU A 109 9.60 4.55 -25.81
N ASP A 110 10.62 4.24 -25.00
CA ASP A 110 12.00 4.19 -25.46
C ASP A 110 12.23 2.99 -26.37
N LYS A 111 12.57 3.25 -27.63
CA LYS A 111 12.82 2.23 -28.66
C LYS A 111 14.11 1.45 -28.41
N ASN A 112 15.00 1.94 -27.55
CA ASN A 112 16.26 1.28 -27.19
C ASN A 112 16.10 0.29 -26.03
N GLN A 113 14.96 0.33 -25.33
CA GLN A 113 14.66 -0.62 -24.26
C GLN A 113 14.28 -1.98 -24.83
N ARG A 114 14.55 -3.04 -24.04
CA ARG A 114 14.09 -4.38 -24.38
C ARG A 114 12.56 -4.39 -24.43
N LEU A 115 11.99 -5.07 -25.42
CA LEU A 115 10.53 -5.17 -25.57
C LEU A 115 9.84 -5.68 -24.29
N ALA A 116 10.43 -6.66 -23.61
CA ALA A 116 9.93 -7.17 -22.34
C ALA A 116 9.85 -6.07 -21.26
N THR A 117 10.89 -5.24 -21.14
CA THR A 117 10.93 -4.08 -20.24
C THR A 117 9.86 -3.06 -20.59
N CYS A 118 9.65 -2.76 -21.87
CA CYS A 118 8.59 -1.85 -22.30
C CYS A 118 7.19 -2.39 -21.96
N HIS A 119 6.97 -3.68 -22.17
CA HIS A 119 5.71 -4.33 -21.82
C HIS A 119 5.47 -4.33 -20.31
N GLU A 120 6.49 -4.61 -19.51
CA GLU A 120 6.42 -4.57 -18.05
C GLU A 120 6.13 -3.16 -17.55
N ALA A 121 6.90 -2.15 -17.99
CA ALA A 121 6.69 -0.75 -17.65
C ALA A 121 5.26 -0.28 -18.01
N ARG A 122 4.78 -0.61 -19.21
CA ARG A 122 3.40 -0.28 -19.63
C ARG A 122 2.34 -0.99 -18.80
N SER A 123 2.59 -2.24 -18.40
CA SER A 123 1.68 -2.99 -17.52
C SER A 123 1.60 -2.37 -16.13
N ILE A 124 2.76 -2.00 -15.55
CA ILE A 124 2.84 -1.30 -14.28
C ILE A 124 2.12 0.06 -14.38
N HIS A 125 2.40 0.85 -15.43
CA HIS A 125 1.76 2.14 -15.66
C HIS A 125 0.24 2.03 -15.66
N LYS A 126 -0.32 1.06 -16.41
CA LYS A 126 -1.78 0.83 -16.45
C LYS A 126 -2.36 0.46 -15.08
N LYS A 127 -1.64 -0.33 -14.28
CA LYS A 127 -2.09 -0.70 -12.93
C LYS A 127 -2.11 0.50 -11.99
N ILE A 128 -1.06 1.33 -12.02
CA ILE A 128 -0.98 2.54 -11.18
C ILE A 128 -2.04 3.54 -11.60
N ASN A 129 -2.19 3.77 -12.92
CA ASN A 129 -3.14 4.73 -13.48
C ASN A 129 -4.59 4.20 -13.52
N SER A 130 -4.95 3.30 -12.60
CA SER A 130 -6.30 2.79 -12.44
C SER A 130 -7.00 3.48 -11.27
N LEU A 131 -8.32 3.61 -11.36
CA LEU A 131 -9.11 4.17 -10.27
C LEU A 131 -8.99 3.33 -9.01
N GLU A 132 -8.88 2.00 -9.13
CA GLU A 132 -8.66 1.06 -8.03
C GLU A 132 -7.40 1.35 -7.24
N PHE A 133 -6.28 1.51 -7.94
CA PHE A 133 -5.00 1.76 -7.29
C PHE A 133 -4.98 3.14 -6.65
N SER A 134 -5.47 4.15 -7.36
CA SER A 134 -5.59 5.53 -6.86
C SER A 134 -6.50 5.61 -5.63
N PHE A 135 -7.64 4.90 -5.64
CA PHE A 135 -8.57 4.79 -4.51
C PHE A 135 -7.92 4.17 -3.28
N LEU A 136 -7.27 3.01 -3.45
CA LEU A 136 -6.60 2.35 -2.35
C LEU A 136 -5.43 3.17 -1.82
N LEU A 137 -4.68 3.87 -2.69
CA LEU A 137 -3.63 4.79 -2.25
C LEU A 137 -4.20 5.95 -1.41
N SER A 138 -5.31 6.55 -1.85
CA SER A 138 -5.99 7.65 -1.16
C SER A 138 -6.55 7.22 0.20
N MET A 139 -7.10 6.01 0.29
CA MET A 139 -7.64 5.44 1.53
C MET A 139 -6.54 4.99 2.50
N TRP A 140 -5.52 4.26 2.02
CA TRP A 140 -4.46 3.72 2.88
C TRP A 140 -3.52 4.81 3.41
N SER A 141 -3.30 5.89 2.67
CA SER A 141 -2.39 6.97 3.09
C SER A 141 -2.72 7.56 4.48
N PRO A 142 -3.95 8.05 4.77
CA PRO A 142 -4.30 8.57 6.08
C PRO A 142 -4.40 7.49 7.16
N ILE A 143 -4.83 6.27 6.82
CA ILE A 143 -4.86 5.12 7.75
C ILE A 143 -3.44 4.83 8.25
N LEU A 144 -2.50 4.63 7.32
CA LEU A 144 -1.13 4.27 7.64
C LEU A 144 -0.38 5.41 8.32
N LYS A 145 -0.70 6.67 8.01
CA LYS A 145 -0.16 7.83 8.73
C LYS A 145 -0.50 7.78 10.22
N ARG A 146 -1.77 7.55 10.56
CA ARG A 146 -2.21 7.45 11.97
C ARG A 146 -1.63 6.19 12.61
N PHE A 147 -1.62 5.08 11.88
CA PHE A 147 -1.09 3.80 12.34
C PHE A 147 0.42 3.90 12.66
N ASP A 148 1.22 4.53 11.81
CA ASP A 148 2.66 4.72 12.03
C ASP A 148 2.93 5.64 13.22
N ALA A 149 2.16 6.74 13.36
CA ALA A 149 2.24 7.60 14.54
C ALA A 149 1.95 6.80 15.83
N THR A 150 0.86 6.02 15.85
CA THR A 150 0.53 5.16 16.99
C THR A 150 1.63 4.13 17.26
N SER A 151 2.15 3.47 16.22
CA SER A 151 3.21 2.46 16.34
C SER A 151 4.50 3.04 16.92
N LYS A 152 4.88 4.25 16.52
CA LYS A 152 6.04 4.97 17.07
C LYS A 152 5.84 5.31 18.55
N THR A 153 4.66 5.79 18.95
CA THR A 153 4.38 6.06 20.36
C THR A 153 4.40 4.79 21.20
N LEU A 154 3.84 3.68 20.70
CA LEU A 154 3.86 2.38 21.38
C LEU A 154 5.26 1.77 21.55
N GLN A 155 6.25 2.25 20.79
CA GLN A 155 7.66 1.85 20.90
C GLN A 155 8.46 2.73 21.88
N SER A 156 7.84 3.73 22.52
CA SER A 156 8.50 4.57 23.52
C SER A 156 8.84 3.78 24.78
N GLU A 157 10.03 3.99 25.33
CA GLU A 157 10.53 3.31 26.53
C GLU A 157 9.69 3.60 27.77
N ASN A 158 9.10 4.80 27.85
CA ASN A 158 8.36 5.29 29.01
C ASN A 158 6.83 5.24 28.81
N ILE A 159 6.32 4.29 28.02
CA ILE A 159 4.88 4.18 27.79
C ILE A 159 4.18 3.44 28.93
N ASP A 160 3.09 4.02 29.44
CA ASP A 160 2.21 3.36 30.39
C ASP A 160 1.00 2.67 29.70
N LEU A 161 0.40 1.70 30.39
CA LEU A 161 -0.70 0.90 29.86
C LEU A 161 -1.96 1.75 29.57
N SER A 162 -2.20 2.83 30.32
CA SER A 162 -3.35 3.70 30.10
C SER A 162 -3.23 4.46 28.77
N ILE A 163 -2.02 4.89 28.41
CA ILE A 163 -1.70 5.49 27.11
C ILE A 163 -1.92 4.46 26.01
N VAL A 164 -1.46 3.21 26.17
CA VAL A 164 -1.69 2.14 25.18
C VAL A 164 -3.19 1.97 24.87
N ILE A 165 -4.02 1.89 25.90
CA ILE A 165 -5.48 1.75 25.75
C ILE A 165 -6.07 2.97 25.04
N SER A 166 -5.64 4.18 25.43
CA SER A 166 -6.08 5.43 24.79
C SER A 166 -5.72 5.48 23.31
N LEU A 167 -4.49 5.10 22.95
CA LEU A 167 -4.01 5.05 21.58
C LEU A 167 -4.80 4.07 20.71
N TYR A 168 -5.12 2.88 21.24
CA TYR A 168 -5.94 1.92 20.52
C TYR A 168 -7.38 2.38 20.33
N ARG A 169 -8.00 2.98 21.35
CA ARG A 169 -9.34 3.57 21.21
C ARG A 169 -9.33 4.68 20.16
N SER A 170 -8.37 5.61 20.25
CA SER A 170 -8.22 6.69 19.28
C SER A 170 -8.01 6.18 17.85
N LEU A 171 -7.17 5.16 17.64
CA LEU A 171 -6.94 4.58 16.32
C LEU A 171 -8.19 3.87 15.79
N LYS A 172 -8.88 3.11 16.64
CA LYS A 172 -10.14 2.42 16.30
C LYS A 172 -11.20 3.44 15.87
N ASP A 173 -11.40 4.49 16.65
CA ASP A 173 -12.41 5.52 16.38
C ASP A 173 -12.07 6.28 15.11
N TYR A 174 -10.79 6.63 14.91
CA TYR A 174 -10.30 7.27 13.68
C TYR A 174 -10.58 6.42 12.43
N ILE A 175 -10.28 5.11 12.48
CA ILE A 175 -10.58 4.18 11.38
C ILE A 175 -12.08 4.00 11.18
N GLY A 176 -12.85 3.94 12.27
CA GLY A 176 -14.32 3.90 12.22
C GLY A 176 -14.90 5.09 11.47
N ASN A 177 -14.45 6.30 11.80
CA ASN A 177 -14.93 7.55 11.20
C ASN A 177 -14.58 7.68 9.71
N MET A 178 -13.43 7.14 9.28
CA MET A 178 -13.04 7.17 7.85
C MET A 178 -13.99 6.40 6.93
N ARG A 179 -14.83 5.51 7.45
CA ARG A 179 -15.83 4.79 6.64
C ARG A 179 -16.84 5.73 5.98
N SER A 180 -17.13 6.87 6.61
CA SER A 180 -18.02 7.90 6.06
C SER A 180 -17.35 8.79 5.01
N SER A 181 -16.03 8.65 4.80
CA SER A 181 -15.24 9.45 3.86
C SER A 181 -15.07 8.80 2.48
N PHE A 182 -15.88 7.79 2.14
CA PHE A 182 -15.78 7.07 0.87
C PHE A 182 -15.79 8.02 -0.34
N HIS A 183 -16.75 8.96 -0.39
CA HIS A 183 -16.88 9.92 -1.49
C HIS A 183 -15.63 10.79 -1.66
N LEU A 184 -15.04 11.24 -0.54
CA LEU A 184 -13.80 12.01 -0.56
C LEU A 184 -12.64 11.19 -1.14
N PHE A 185 -12.51 9.92 -0.77
CA PHE A 185 -11.48 9.06 -1.35
C PHE A 185 -11.71 8.80 -2.83
N LEU A 186 -12.96 8.61 -3.25
CA LEU A 186 -13.32 8.40 -4.65
C LEU A 186 -12.99 9.64 -5.49
N GLU A 187 -13.46 10.81 -5.09
CA GLU A 187 -13.25 12.08 -5.79
C GLU A 187 -11.76 12.39 -5.95
N ASN A 188 -11.00 12.34 -4.84
CA ASN A 188 -9.55 12.53 -4.88
C ASN A 188 -8.86 11.55 -5.84
N SER A 189 -9.40 10.35 -5.97
CA SER A 189 -8.81 9.31 -6.80
C SER A 189 -9.12 9.49 -8.29
N GLN A 190 -10.34 9.91 -8.60
CA GLN A 190 -10.78 10.28 -9.96
C GLN A 190 -9.97 11.48 -10.46
N ILE A 191 -9.81 12.52 -9.63
CA ILE A 191 -8.96 13.68 -9.95
C ILE A 191 -7.51 13.24 -10.22
N ARG A 192 -6.98 12.30 -9.42
CA ARG A 192 -5.59 11.85 -9.54
C ARG A 192 -5.31 11.03 -10.79
N CYS A 193 -6.15 10.04 -11.11
CA CYS A 193 -5.91 9.12 -12.23
C CYS A 193 -6.66 9.50 -13.52
N GLY A 194 -7.59 10.45 -13.46
CA GLY A 194 -8.41 10.90 -14.60
C GLY A 194 -9.45 9.86 -15.06
N SER A 195 -9.77 8.85 -14.26
CA SER A 195 -10.76 7.82 -14.58
C SER A 195 -11.96 7.93 -13.64
N GLU A 196 -13.16 7.98 -14.20
CA GLU A 196 -14.40 8.08 -13.42
C GLU A 196 -14.95 6.73 -12.97
N ILE A 197 -14.60 5.67 -13.70
CA ILE A 197 -15.17 4.32 -13.52
C ILE A 197 -14.11 3.31 -13.09
N PHE A 198 -14.55 2.30 -12.36
CA PHE A 198 -13.71 1.16 -12.01
C PHE A 198 -13.64 0.15 -13.16
N SER A 199 -12.53 -0.57 -13.28
CA SER A 199 -12.29 -1.55 -14.35
C SER A 199 -13.32 -2.68 -14.41
N TRP A 200 -13.90 -3.07 -13.28
CA TRP A 200 -14.95 -4.09 -13.23
C TRP A 200 -16.30 -3.59 -13.78
N GLU A 201 -16.56 -2.28 -13.77
CA GLU A 201 -17.81 -1.70 -14.30
C GLU A 201 -17.83 -1.78 -15.84
N ILE A 202 -16.66 -1.58 -16.45
CA ILE A 202 -16.44 -1.77 -17.90
C ILE A 202 -16.64 -3.25 -18.29
N SER A 203 -16.17 -4.17 -17.43
CA SER A 203 -16.25 -5.61 -17.70
C SER A 203 -17.69 -6.14 -17.64
N ARG A 204 -18.54 -5.54 -16.79
CA ARG A 204 -19.96 -5.90 -16.67
C ARG A 204 -20.79 -5.42 -17.86
N THR A 205 -20.48 -4.26 -18.44
CA THR A 205 -21.20 -3.71 -19.59
C THR A 205 -20.97 -4.51 -20.88
N LYS A 206 -19.78 -5.09 -21.07
CA LYS A 206 -19.44 -5.88 -22.28
C LYS A 206 -20.15 -7.24 -22.41
N LYS A 207 -20.88 -7.72 -21.40
CA LYS A 207 -21.52 -9.06 -21.40
C LYS A 207 -22.91 -9.14 -22.05
N LYS A 208 -23.45 -8.07 -22.65
CA LYS A 208 -24.67 -8.16 -23.47
C LYS A 208 -24.33 -8.49 -24.93
N ASN A 209 -23.99 -9.75 -25.21
CA ASN A 209 -24.00 -10.24 -26.59
C ASN A 209 -25.46 -10.40 -27.04
N GLN A 210 -25.90 -9.58 -28.00
CA GLN A 210 -27.12 -9.80 -28.76
C GLN A 210 -27.03 -11.19 -29.40
N ARG A 211 -27.87 -12.13 -28.97
CA ARG A 211 -28.10 -13.35 -29.74
C ARG A 211 -28.77 -12.90 -31.04
N PHE A 212 -28.07 -13.03 -32.17
CA PHE A 212 -28.70 -12.99 -33.48
C PHE A 212 -29.78 -14.07 -33.50
N ILE A 213 -31.04 -13.66 -33.48
CA ILE A 213 -32.15 -14.53 -33.81
C ILE A 213 -32.08 -14.70 -35.33
N SER A 214 -31.41 -15.76 -35.79
CA SER A 214 -31.57 -16.22 -37.17
C SER A 214 -32.99 -16.78 -37.29
N LYS A 215 -33.92 -15.97 -37.82
CA LYS A 215 -35.18 -16.49 -38.35
C LYS A 215 -34.88 -17.10 -39.72
N ILE A 216 -34.99 -18.42 -39.81
CA ILE A 216 -35.39 -19.13 -41.02
C ILE A 216 -36.68 -19.85 -40.65
#